data_AF-A0A519I2H6-F1
#
_entry.id   AF-A0A519I2H6-F1
#
_cell.length_a   1.000
_cell.length_b   1.000
_cell.length_c   1.000
_cell.angle_alpha   90.00
_cell.angle_beta   90.00
_cell.angle_gamma   90.00
#
_symmetry.space_group_name_H-M   'P 1'
#
loop_
_entity.id
_entity.type
_entity.pdbx_description
1 polymer ?
#
loop_
_entity_poly.entity_id
_entity_poly.type
_entity_poly.pdbx_seq_one_letter_code
_entity_poly.pdbx_strand_id
1 'polypeptide(L)'
;MPMNPMLAPNPARLATPPKFPRTDMTFRKLGLALALALAAGSALAQPSPAKKALIDKIVALQQRGLSDGLAATIIQGPLSQLAQSVRGAVQQLPTDKREATVKALDVEFKKFVDENQAYLKDKITKAVPSTASALLDERFNEEELKQILAWAESPVSQKFSASNSELQKAIAQKVMAEVGPTLDGRFKTLQGNVAKQLGLQPPPPAAKPASK
;
A
#
# COMPACT_ATOMS: atom_id res chain seq x y z
N MET A 1 -37.70 9.68 -25.14
CA MET A 1 -37.56 8.24 -24.85
C MET A 1 -38.05 8.00 -23.43
N PRO A 2 -39.13 7.22 -23.22
CA PRO A 2 -39.64 6.96 -21.87
C PRO A 2 -38.73 5.97 -21.14
N MET A 3 -38.41 6.28 -19.88
CA MET A 3 -37.60 5.44 -18.99
C MET A 3 -38.41 4.24 -18.47
N ASN A 4 -37.85 3.04 -18.61
CA ASN A 4 -38.33 1.83 -17.95
C ASN A 4 -38.13 1.94 -16.43
N PRO A 5 -39.15 1.68 -15.60
CA PRO A 5 -38.96 1.56 -14.16
C PRO A 5 -38.28 0.22 -13.83
N MET A 6 -37.10 0.32 -13.22
CA MET A 6 -36.29 -0.79 -12.73
C MET A 6 -37.00 -1.46 -11.55
N LEU A 7 -37.33 -2.74 -11.71
CA LEU A 7 -37.97 -3.60 -10.72
C LEU A 7 -37.10 -3.69 -9.46
N ALA A 8 -37.66 -3.29 -8.31
CA ALA A 8 -37.00 -3.45 -7.00
C ALA A 8 -36.94 -4.94 -6.59
N PRO A 9 -35.83 -5.42 -5.99
CA PRO A 9 -35.72 -6.79 -5.53
C PRO A 9 -36.54 -7.04 -4.24
N ASN A 10 -37.25 -8.16 -4.24
CA ASN A 10 -38.17 -8.66 -3.21
C ASN A 10 -37.44 -9.01 -1.89
N PRO A 11 -37.84 -8.44 -0.72
CA PRO A 11 -37.23 -8.75 0.57
C PRO A 11 -37.91 -9.97 1.22
N ALA A 12 -37.63 -11.17 0.71
CA ALA A 12 -38.11 -12.40 1.35
C ALA A 12 -37.17 -13.58 1.09
N ARG A 13 -36.14 -13.73 1.93
CA ARG A 13 -35.54 -15.01 2.35
C ARG A 13 -34.44 -14.75 3.39
N LEU A 14 -34.85 -14.44 4.61
CA LEU A 14 -34.00 -14.61 5.78
C LEU A 14 -33.99 -16.10 6.13
N ALA A 15 -32.88 -16.78 5.85
CA ALA A 15 -32.67 -18.15 6.28
C ALA A 15 -32.51 -18.18 7.81
N THR A 16 -33.33 -18.96 8.49
CA THR A 16 -33.24 -19.24 9.93
C THR A 16 -32.01 -20.12 10.22
N PRO A 17 -31.24 -19.86 11.30
CA PRO A 17 -30.14 -20.71 11.70
C PRO A 17 -30.64 -21.99 12.42
N PRO A 18 -29.94 -23.14 12.28
CA PRO A 18 -30.32 -24.38 12.95
C PRO A 18 -30.08 -24.31 14.48
N LYS A 19 -31.00 -24.93 15.22
CA LYS A 19 -31.06 -24.97 16.68
C LYS A 19 -30.28 -26.19 17.19
N PHE A 20 -29.13 -25.99 17.83
CA PHE A 20 -28.40 -27.08 18.50
C PHE A 20 -28.98 -27.36 19.89
N PRO A 21 -29.14 -28.63 20.31
CA PRO A 21 -29.56 -28.96 21.66
C PRO A 21 -28.43 -28.66 22.67
N ARG A 22 -28.79 -28.00 23.78
CA ARG A 22 -27.95 -27.91 24.98
C ARG A 22 -27.92 -29.28 25.66
N THR A 23 -26.73 -29.75 25.97
CA THR A 23 -26.53 -30.86 26.92
C THR A 23 -25.60 -30.33 28.00
N ASP A 24 -26.16 -30.13 29.19
CA ASP A 24 -25.42 -29.77 30.40
C ASP A 24 -24.95 -31.02 31.16
N MET A 25 -23.93 -30.79 32.00
CA MET A 25 -23.44 -31.56 33.14
C MET A 25 -22.28 -32.57 32.94
N THR A 26 -21.08 -32.07 33.28
CA THR A 26 -20.15 -32.59 34.31
C THR A 26 -20.15 -34.10 34.59
N PHE A 27 -18.99 -34.75 34.47
CA PHE A 27 -18.25 -35.21 35.66
C PHE A 27 -16.78 -35.56 35.35
N ARG A 28 -15.96 -35.20 36.33
CA ARG A 28 -14.50 -35.22 36.41
C ARG A 28 -13.90 -36.64 36.50
N LYS A 29 -12.68 -36.76 35.96
CA LYS A 29 -11.56 -37.67 36.34
C LYS A 29 -11.54 -39.11 35.78
N LEU A 30 -10.87 -39.25 34.65
CA LEU A 30 -9.90 -40.32 34.34
C LEU A 30 -8.81 -39.59 33.51
N GLY A 31 -7.56 -39.40 33.92
CA GLY A 31 -6.71 -40.23 34.75
C GLY A 31 -5.72 -41.02 33.89
N LEU A 32 -4.78 -40.30 33.25
CA LEU A 32 -3.45 -40.79 32.84
C LEU A 32 -3.37 -41.93 31.80
N ALA A 33 -3.45 -41.63 30.50
CA ALA A 33 -2.72 -42.32 29.41
C ALA A 33 -3.10 -41.78 28.00
N LEU A 34 -2.59 -40.60 27.61
CA LEU A 34 -2.19 -40.31 26.21
C LEU A 34 -1.35 -39.03 26.09
N ALA A 35 -0.53 -38.72 27.10
CA ALA A 35 0.39 -37.57 27.06
C ALA A 35 1.71 -37.91 26.33
N LEU A 36 1.65 -38.67 25.23
CA LEU A 36 2.84 -39.04 24.45
C LEU A 36 2.59 -39.05 22.92
N ALA A 37 1.81 -38.09 22.40
CA ALA A 37 1.60 -37.95 20.96
C ALA A 37 1.58 -36.49 20.44
N LEU A 38 2.09 -35.52 21.21
CA LEU A 38 2.30 -34.14 20.72
C LEU A 38 3.78 -33.72 20.63
N ALA A 39 4.71 -34.67 20.67
CA ALA A 39 6.11 -34.46 20.34
C ALA A 39 6.51 -35.04 18.98
N ALA A 40 5.55 -35.31 18.09
CA ALA A 40 5.84 -35.18 16.67
C ALA A 40 5.91 -33.68 16.41
N GLY A 41 7.06 -33.08 16.67
CA GLY A 41 7.37 -31.83 16.01
C GLY A 41 7.04 -32.05 14.55
N SER A 42 6.19 -31.21 13.99
CA SER A 42 6.49 -30.72 12.66
C SER A 42 7.88 -30.08 12.76
N ALA A 43 8.92 -30.93 12.75
CA ALA A 43 10.09 -30.61 11.98
C ALA A 43 9.48 -30.21 10.65
N LEU A 44 9.44 -28.91 10.38
CA LEU A 44 9.12 -28.39 9.06
C LEU A 44 10.02 -29.19 8.14
N ALA A 45 9.44 -30.19 7.47
CA ALA A 45 10.19 -31.07 6.61
C ALA A 45 10.88 -30.10 5.64
N GLN A 46 12.22 -30.11 5.63
CA GLN A 46 12.93 -29.22 4.74
C GLN A 46 12.35 -29.37 3.34
N PRO A 47 12.15 -28.26 2.60
CA PRO A 47 11.56 -28.32 1.29
C PRO A 47 12.26 -29.40 0.47
N SER A 48 11.47 -30.19 -0.27
CA SER A 48 12.05 -31.14 -1.23
C SER A 48 13.03 -30.36 -2.13
N PRO A 49 14.12 -30.98 -2.60
CA PRO A 49 15.04 -30.31 -3.53
C PRO A 49 14.33 -29.73 -4.76
N ALA A 50 13.27 -30.39 -5.23
CA ALA A 50 12.42 -29.92 -6.32
C ALA A 50 11.64 -28.65 -5.96
N LYS A 51 10.99 -28.63 -4.79
CA LYS A 51 10.27 -27.44 -4.29
C LYS A 51 11.22 -26.26 -4.09
N LYS A 52 12.41 -26.50 -3.51
CA LYS A 52 13.44 -25.48 -3.33
C LYS A 52 13.86 -24.85 -4.67
N ALA A 53 14.08 -25.67 -5.70
CA ALA A 53 14.45 -25.16 -7.03
C ALA A 53 13.36 -24.28 -7.67
N LEU A 54 12.07 -24.60 -7.44
CA LEU A 54 10.95 -23.77 -7.91
C LEU A 54 10.89 -22.44 -7.17
N ILE A 55 11.05 -22.47 -5.85
CA ILE A 55 11.13 -21.27 -5.01
C ILE A 55 12.27 -20.37 -5.48
N ASP A 56 13.47 -20.92 -5.67
CA ASP A 56 14.64 -20.15 -6.09
C ASP A 56 14.40 -19.45 -7.45
N LYS A 57 13.72 -20.12 -8.41
CA LYS A 57 13.32 -19.52 -9.69
C LYS A 57 12.30 -18.39 -9.52
N ILE A 58 11.26 -18.61 -8.72
CA ILE A 58 10.23 -17.59 -8.46
C ILE A 58 10.86 -16.37 -7.78
N VAL A 59 11.73 -16.57 -6.81
CA VAL A 59 12.46 -15.50 -6.13
C VAL A 59 13.34 -14.74 -7.13
N ALA A 60 14.08 -15.43 -8.00
CA ALA A 60 14.91 -14.78 -9.02
C ALA A 60 14.08 -13.95 -10.02
N LEU A 61 12.88 -14.43 -10.40
CA LEU A 61 11.95 -13.67 -11.25
C LEU A 61 11.47 -12.39 -10.55
N GLN A 62 11.15 -12.47 -9.25
CA GLN A 62 10.66 -11.33 -8.47
C GLN A 62 11.77 -10.32 -8.12
N GLN A 63 13.02 -10.77 -7.98
CA GLN A 63 14.16 -9.93 -7.60
C GLN A 63 14.46 -8.81 -8.60
N ARG A 64 14.10 -8.97 -9.89
CA ARG A 64 14.40 -7.99 -10.95
C ARG A 64 13.75 -6.62 -10.76
N GLY A 65 12.77 -6.47 -9.87
CA GLY A 65 12.19 -5.16 -9.52
C GLY A 65 11.99 -4.91 -8.02
N LEU A 66 12.14 -5.93 -7.17
CA LEU A 66 11.85 -5.83 -5.75
C LEU A 66 12.85 -4.94 -5.00
N SER A 67 14.14 -5.04 -5.33
CA SER A 67 15.21 -4.35 -4.60
C SER A 67 15.13 -2.83 -4.74
N ASP A 68 14.89 -2.33 -5.96
CA ASP A 68 14.78 -0.90 -6.23
C ASP A 68 13.54 -0.27 -5.58
N GLY A 69 12.38 -0.92 -5.74
CA GLY A 69 11.14 -0.43 -5.14
C GLY A 69 11.16 -0.45 -3.60
N LEU A 70 11.72 -1.50 -3.02
CA LEU A 70 11.82 -1.61 -1.56
C LEU A 70 12.87 -0.65 -0.99
N ALA A 71 14.01 -0.46 -1.67
CA ALA A 71 15.00 0.54 -1.26
C ALA A 71 14.40 1.94 -1.27
N ALA A 72 13.68 2.31 -2.34
CA ALA A 72 12.98 3.60 -2.40
C ALA A 72 11.96 3.75 -1.26
N THR A 73 11.16 2.71 -0.99
CA THR A 73 10.16 2.74 0.09
C THR A 73 10.79 2.92 1.47
N ILE A 74 11.87 2.19 1.77
CA ILE A 74 12.58 2.25 3.05
C ILE A 74 13.17 3.65 3.29
N ILE A 75 13.68 4.30 2.24
CA ILE A 75 14.26 5.65 2.35
C ILE A 75 13.17 6.73 2.41
N GLN A 76 12.15 6.64 1.55
CA GLN A 76 11.17 7.69 1.37
C GLN A 76 10.26 7.90 2.59
N GLY A 77 9.93 6.83 3.33
CA GLY A 77 9.08 6.94 4.52
C GLY A 77 9.64 7.91 5.58
N PRO A 78 10.85 7.64 6.11
CA PRO A 78 11.51 8.52 7.08
C PRO A 78 11.81 9.92 6.52
N LEU A 79 12.25 10.03 5.26
CA LEU A 79 12.52 11.34 4.65
C LEU A 79 11.26 12.18 4.50
N SER A 80 10.12 11.57 4.18
CA SER A 80 8.84 12.29 4.10
C SER A 80 8.44 12.88 5.44
N GLN A 81 8.63 12.14 6.54
CA GLN A 81 8.39 12.67 7.89
C GLN A 81 9.34 13.82 8.22
N LEU A 82 10.63 13.64 7.95
CA LEU A 82 11.63 14.68 8.18
C LEU A 82 11.32 15.96 7.37
N ALA A 83 10.96 15.83 6.10
CA ALA A 83 10.60 16.96 5.24
C ALA A 83 9.34 17.71 5.74
N GLN A 84 8.40 17.04 6.41
CA GLN A 84 7.26 17.70 7.05
C GLN A 84 7.70 18.48 8.30
N SER A 85 8.51 17.86 9.15
CA SER A 85 9.05 18.51 10.35
C SER A 85 9.88 19.75 10.01
N VAL A 86 10.74 19.64 8.99
CA VAL A 86 11.60 20.73 8.56
C VAL A 86 10.82 21.85 7.89
N ARG A 87 9.73 21.56 7.17
CA ARG A 87 8.83 22.61 6.64
C ARG A 87 8.28 23.52 7.73
N GLY A 88 7.90 22.96 8.88
CA GLY A 88 7.46 23.74 10.04
C GLY A 88 8.56 24.68 10.55
N ALA A 89 9.79 24.18 10.66
CA ALA A 89 10.95 24.98 11.08
C ALA A 89 11.31 26.08 10.06
N VAL A 90 11.29 25.78 8.76
CA VAL A 90 11.56 26.76 7.69
C VAL A 90 10.55 27.91 7.72
N GLN A 91 9.28 27.65 8.06
CA GLN A 91 8.27 28.71 8.18
C GLN A 91 8.56 29.69 9.32
N GLN A 92 9.36 29.31 10.32
CA GLN A 92 9.77 30.19 11.41
C GLN A 92 11.00 31.06 11.05
N LEU A 93 11.66 30.78 9.93
CA LEU A 93 12.82 31.56 9.48
C LEU A 93 12.39 32.93 8.90
N PRO A 94 13.29 33.92 8.90
CA PRO A 94 13.13 35.15 8.11
C PRO A 94 12.85 34.84 6.64
N THR A 95 11.94 35.59 6.02
CA THR A 95 11.42 35.33 4.66
C THR A 95 12.54 35.24 3.61
N ASP A 96 13.55 36.10 3.72
CA ASP A 96 14.75 36.16 2.86
C ASP A 96 15.63 34.91 2.94
N LYS A 97 15.51 34.12 4.02
CA LYS A 97 16.30 32.89 4.23
C LYS A 97 15.57 31.61 3.86
N ARG A 98 14.24 31.64 3.73
CA ARG A 98 13.43 30.43 3.54
C ARG A 98 13.78 29.70 2.26
N GLU A 99 13.82 30.40 1.12
CA GLU A 99 14.05 29.78 -0.19
C GLU A 99 15.44 29.12 -0.29
N ALA A 100 16.49 29.83 0.15
CA ALA A 100 17.85 29.29 0.17
C ALA A 100 17.95 28.05 1.09
N THR A 101 17.27 28.07 2.23
CA THR A 101 17.23 26.95 3.16
C THR A 101 16.51 25.74 2.56
N VAL A 102 15.36 25.95 1.89
CA VAL A 102 14.63 24.88 1.18
C VAL A 102 15.52 24.21 0.14
N LYS A 103 16.21 25.00 -0.71
CA LYS A 103 17.11 24.46 -1.73
C LYS A 103 18.27 23.65 -1.11
N ALA A 104 18.85 24.14 -0.01
CA ALA A 104 19.93 23.42 0.68
C ALA A 104 19.45 22.08 1.24
N LEU A 105 18.23 22.05 1.80
CA LEU A 105 17.61 20.83 2.32
C LEU A 105 17.29 19.83 1.20
N ASP A 106 16.79 20.31 0.05
CA ASP A 106 16.52 19.45 -1.11
C ASP A 106 17.81 18.75 -1.60
N VAL A 107 18.93 19.48 -1.64
CA VAL A 107 20.25 18.92 -1.98
C VAL A 107 20.69 17.88 -0.95
N GLU A 108 20.53 18.17 0.34
CA GLU A 108 20.92 17.25 1.42
C GLU A 108 20.08 15.97 1.38
N PHE A 109 18.76 16.09 1.20
CA PHE A 109 17.88 14.93 1.07
C PHE A 109 18.24 14.10 -0.15
N LYS A 110 18.47 14.72 -1.31
CA LYS A 110 18.87 14.00 -2.52
C LYS A 110 20.19 13.26 -2.31
N LYS A 111 21.20 13.92 -1.73
CA LYS A 111 22.50 13.32 -1.42
C LYS A 111 22.34 12.11 -0.50
N PHE A 112 21.54 12.22 0.55
CA PHE A 112 21.24 11.11 1.44
C PHE A 112 20.61 9.91 0.71
N VAL A 113 19.66 10.14 -0.20
CA VAL A 113 19.08 9.04 -1.01
C VAL A 113 20.17 8.38 -1.85
N ASP A 114 20.93 9.18 -2.61
CA ASP A 114 21.92 8.70 -3.57
C ASP A 114 23.03 7.88 -2.88
N GLU A 115 23.48 8.30 -1.68
CA GLU A 115 24.50 7.60 -0.88
C GLU A 115 24.00 6.27 -0.29
N ASN A 116 22.71 6.16 0.02
CA ASN A 116 22.15 5.00 0.74
C ASN A 116 21.49 3.97 -0.18
N GLN A 117 21.19 4.32 -1.44
CA GLN A 117 20.45 3.44 -2.34
C GLN A 117 21.19 2.12 -2.59
N ALA A 118 22.49 2.17 -2.89
CA ALA A 118 23.29 0.97 -3.14
C ALA A 118 23.41 0.07 -1.90
N TYR A 119 23.61 0.68 -0.73
CA TYR A 119 23.67 -0.03 0.55
C TYR A 119 22.37 -0.80 0.82
N LEU A 120 21.22 -0.16 0.66
CA LEU A 120 19.94 -0.82 0.86
C LEU A 120 19.67 -1.91 -0.17
N LYS A 121 20.00 -1.67 -1.44
CA LYS A 121 19.86 -2.70 -2.49
C LYS A 121 20.67 -3.96 -2.16
N ASP A 122 21.89 -3.80 -1.65
CA ASP A 122 22.72 -4.93 -1.21
C ASP A 122 22.05 -5.69 -0.05
N LYS A 123 21.60 -4.97 0.98
CA LYS A 123 20.92 -5.59 2.14
C LYS A 123 19.63 -6.31 1.75
N ILE A 124 18.82 -5.71 0.88
CA ILE A 124 17.58 -6.31 0.38
C ILE A 124 17.92 -7.56 -0.45
N THR A 125 18.85 -7.47 -1.39
CA THR A 125 19.25 -8.62 -2.23
C THR A 125 19.72 -9.80 -1.39
N LYS A 126 20.41 -9.54 -0.27
CA LYS A 126 20.85 -10.60 0.67
C LYS A 126 19.73 -11.16 1.54
N ALA A 127 18.75 -10.33 1.93
CA ALA A 127 17.64 -10.76 2.78
C ALA A 127 16.55 -11.52 2.02
N VAL A 128 16.31 -11.16 0.75
CA VAL A 128 15.21 -11.69 -0.06
C VAL A 128 15.25 -13.21 -0.19
N PRO A 129 16.37 -13.88 -0.53
CA PRO A 129 16.39 -15.33 -0.67
C PRO A 129 15.89 -16.06 0.57
N SER A 130 16.39 -15.72 1.76
CA SER A 130 15.97 -16.41 2.99
C SER A 130 14.51 -16.12 3.36
N THR A 131 14.08 -14.87 3.27
CA THR A 131 12.73 -14.46 3.72
C THR A 131 11.66 -14.92 2.74
N ALA A 132 11.88 -14.73 1.44
CA ALA A 132 10.92 -15.16 0.42
C ALA A 132 10.86 -16.69 0.33
N SER A 133 12.00 -17.38 0.49
CA SER A 133 11.98 -18.85 0.46
C SER A 133 11.20 -19.45 1.61
N ALA A 134 11.38 -18.93 2.84
CA ALA A 134 10.61 -19.40 3.99
C ALA A 134 9.10 -19.19 3.79
N LEU A 135 8.71 -18.02 3.28
CA LEU A 135 7.30 -17.70 3.05
C LEU A 135 6.68 -18.56 1.93
N LEU A 136 7.40 -18.75 0.82
CA LEU A 136 6.91 -19.54 -0.30
C LEU A 136 6.85 -21.03 0.06
N ASP A 137 7.79 -21.53 0.85
CA ASP A 137 7.78 -22.90 1.33
C ASP A 137 6.61 -23.17 2.29
N GLU A 138 6.34 -22.25 3.22
CA GLU A 138 5.22 -22.39 4.16
C GLU A 138 3.85 -22.32 3.47
N ARG A 139 3.71 -21.49 2.42
CA ARG A 139 2.40 -21.11 1.87
C ARG A 139 1.97 -21.86 0.62
N PHE A 140 2.91 -22.45 -0.10
CA PHE A 140 2.63 -23.11 -1.37
C PHE A 140 3.18 -24.52 -1.38
N ASN A 141 2.47 -25.42 -2.04
CA ASN A 141 2.99 -26.74 -2.38
C ASN A 141 3.74 -26.71 -3.73
N GLU A 142 4.37 -27.83 -4.09
CA GLU A 142 5.18 -27.94 -5.30
C GLU A 142 4.38 -27.68 -6.59
N GLU A 143 3.15 -28.17 -6.67
CA GLU A 143 2.29 -28.01 -7.86
C GLU A 143 1.83 -26.56 -8.03
N GLU A 144 1.48 -25.88 -6.94
CA GLU A 144 1.13 -24.46 -6.96
C GLU A 144 2.32 -23.60 -7.40
N LEU A 145 3.53 -23.90 -6.93
CA LEU A 145 4.74 -23.19 -7.35
C LEU A 145 5.03 -23.42 -8.84
N LYS A 146 4.81 -24.64 -9.37
CA LYS A 146 4.91 -24.91 -10.82
C LYS A 146 3.89 -24.08 -11.60
N GLN A 147 2.65 -24.00 -11.15
CA GLN A 147 1.60 -23.21 -11.80
C GLN A 147 1.93 -21.71 -11.80
N ILE A 148 2.40 -21.17 -10.67
CA ILE A 148 2.84 -19.78 -10.56
C ILE A 148 3.97 -19.50 -11.55
N LEU A 149 4.98 -20.38 -11.60
CA LEU A 149 6.12 -20.22 -12.49
C LEU A 149 5.71 -20.28 -13.97
N ALA A 150 4.90 -21.28 -14.35
CA ALA A 150 4.40 -21.43 -15.71
C ALA A 150 3.55 -20.22 -16.15
N TRP A 151 2.72 -19.68 -15.26
CA TRP A 151 1.99 -18.45 -15.54
C TRP A 151 2.94 -17.26 -15.69
N ALA A 152 3.86 -17.06 -14.74
CA ALA A 152 4.78 -15.92 -14.73
C ALA A 152 5.69 -15.85 -15.97
N GLU A 153 6.13 -17.01 -16.47
CA GLU A 153 6.96 -17.15 -17.67
C GLU A 153 6.14 -17.09 -18.97
N SER A 154 4.80 -17.14 -18.89
CA SER A 154 3.96 -17.12 -20.08
C SER A 154 3.92 -15.75 -20.77
N PRO A 155 3.93 -15.69 -22.12
CA PRO A 155 3.71 -14.44 -22.86
C PRO A 155 2.35 -13.81 -22.54
N VAL A 156 1.36 -14.63 -22.18
CA VAL A 156 0.03 -14.18 -21.79
C VAL A 156 0.06 -13.38 -20.49
N SER A 157 0.84 -13.80 -19.48
CA SER A 157 0.99 -13.05 -18.24
C SER A 157 1.66 -11.69 -18.46
N GLN A 158 2.66 -11.63 -19.34
CA GLN A 158 3.30 -10.37 -19.72
C GLN A 158 2.32 -9.43 -20.43
N LYS A 159 1.56 -9.95 -21.41
CA LYS A 159 0.51 -9.20 -22.10
C LYS A 159 -0.56 -8.71 -21.13
N PHE A 160 -1.04 -9.57 -20.24
CA PHE A 160 -2.05 -9.23 -19.24
C PHE A 160 -1.56 -8.12 -18.29
N SER A 161 -0.32 -8.23 -17.81
CA SER A 161 0.31 -7.21 -16.95
C SER A 161 0.38 -5.85 -17.66
N ALA A 162 0.85 -5.81 -18.91
CA ALA A 162 0.92 -4.60 -19.71
C ALA A 162 -0.47 -3.99 -19.98
N SER A 163 -1.44 -4.82 -20.38
CA SER A 163 -2.82 -4.39 -20.61
C SER A 163 -3.50 -3.87 -19.35
N ASN A 164 -3.20 -4.43 -18.17
CA ASN A 164 -3.74 -3.95 -16.91
C ASN A 164 -3.22 -2.54 -16.56
N SER A 165 -1.94 -2.25 -16.80
CA SER A 165 -1.39 -0.90 -16.64
C SER A 165 -2.03 0.10 -17.60
N GLU A 166 -2.25 -0.30 -18.86
CA GLU A 166 -2.93 0.54 -19.86
C GLU A 166 -4.39 0.81 -19.48
N LEU A 167 -5.10 -0.23 -19.02
CA LEU A 167 -6.48 -0.11 -18.53
C LEU A 167 -6.58 0.87 -17.36
N GLN A 168 -5.69 0.76 -16.37
CA GLN A 168 -5.65 1.70 -15.23
C GLN A 168 -5.43 3.14 -15.70
N LYS A 169 -4.52 3.36 -16.65
CA LYS A 169 -4.27 4.68 -17.24
C LYS A 169 -5.51 5.22 -17.95
N ALA A 170 -6.17 4.40 -18.76
CA ALA A 170 -7.38 4.79 -19.49
C ALA A 170 -8.55 5.14 -18.54
N ILE A 171 -8.75 4.33 -17.50
CA ILE A 171 -9.76 4.61 -16.46
C ILE A 171 -9.45 5.93 -15.75
N ALA A 172 -8.19 6.14 -15.33
CA ALA A 172 -7.79 7.37 -14.65
C ALA A 172 -8.02 8.61 -15.53
N GLN A 173 -7.67 8.54 -16.82
CA GLN A 173 -7.92 9.63 -17.78
C GLN A 173 -9.41 9.93 -17.92
N LYS A 174 -10.24 8.89 -18.07
CA LYS A 174 -11.70 9.06 -18.17
C LYS A 174 -12.29 9.67 -16.91
N VAL A 175 -11.91 9.15 -15.74
CA VAL A 175 -12.38 9.70 -14.45
C VAL A 175 -11.97 11.16 -14.31
N MET A 176 -10.72 11.52 -14.61
CA MET A 176 -10.25 12.91 -14.54
C MET A 176 -10.98 13.84 -15.50
N ALA A 177 -11.31 13.38 -16.71
CA ALA A 177 -12.12 14.15 -17.64
C ALA A 177 -13.52 14.43 -17.10
N GLU A 178 -14.12 13.48 -16.39
CA GLU A 178 -15.46 13.62 -15.80
C GLU A 178 -15.46 14.45 -14.50
N VAL A 179 -14.49 14.25 -13.61
CA VAL A 179 -14.48 14.86 -12.28
C VAL A 179 -13.64 16.12 -12.18
N GLY A 180 -12.71 16.36 -13.11
CA GLY A 180 -11.76 17.46 -13.09
C GLY A 180 -12.41 18.83 -12.85
N PRO A 181 -13.42 19.24 -13.65
CA PRO A 181 -14.09 20.53 -13.46
C PRO A 181 -14.75 20.68 -12.07
N THR A 182 -15.30 19.58 -11.54
CA THR A 182 -15.91 19.57 -10.20
C THR A 182 -14.85 19.71 -9.11
N LEU A 183 -13.71 19.01 -9.24
CA LEU A 183 -12.61 19.11 -8.30
C LEU A 183 -11.97 20.49 -8.32
N ASP A 184 -11.77 21.10 -9.49
CA ASP A 184 -11.24 22.45 -9.63
C ASP A 184 -12.09 23.48 -8.87
N GLY A 185 -13.43 23.38 -9.00
CA GLY A 185 -14.37 24.20 -8.23
C GLY A 185 -14.21 24.01 -6.72
N ARG A 186 -14.11 22.76 -6.25
CA ARG A 186 -13.90 22.44 -4.82
C ARG A 186 -12.55 22.93 -4.32
N PHE A 187 -11.49 22.84 -5.13
CA PHE A 187 -10.17 23.35 -4.80
C PHE A 187 -10.18 24.88 -4.62
N LYS A 188 -10.84 25.63 -5.49
CA LYS A 188 -10.99 27.09 -5.34
C LYS A 188 -11.71 27.45 -4.04
N THR A 189 -12.79 26.73 -3.71
CA THR A 189 -13.52 26.92 -2.44
C THR A 189 -12.62 26.65 -1.24
N LEU A 190 -11.84 25.56 -1.27
CA LEU A 190 -10.88 25.24 -0.21
C LEU A 190 -9.84 26.35 -0.03
N GLN A 191 -9.24 26.84 -1.13
CA GLN A 191 -8.27 27.95 -1.08
C GLN A 191 -8.87 29.20 -0.42
N GLY A 192 -10.11 29.56 -0.77
CA GLY A 192 -10.81 30.69 -0.15
C GLY A 192 -11.04 30.51 1.36
N ASN A 193 -11.38 29.29 1.79
CA ASN A 193 -11.57 28.98 3.20
C ASN A 193 -10.25 29.02 3.99
N VAL A 194 -9.16 28.51 3.42
CA VAL A 194 -7.82 28.57 4.03
C VAL A 194 -7.35 30.03 4.14
N ALA A 195 -7.50 30.84 3.09
CA ALA A 195 -7.12 32.26 3.12
C ALA A 195 -7.89 33.05 4.19
N LYS A 196 -9.19 32.74 4.38
CA LYS A 196 -10.01 33.28 5.48
C LYS A 196 -9.43 32.94 6.84
N GLN A 197 -9.08 31.66 7.07
CA GLN A 197 -8.53 31.22 8.36
C GLN A 197 -7.16 31.82 8.67
N LEU A 198 -6.35 32.09 7.63
CA LEU A 198 -5.03 32.70 7.78
C LEU A 198 -5.06 34.24 7.85
N GLY A 199 -6.24 34.87 7.79
CA GLY A 199 -6.37 36.33 7.82
C GLY A 199 -5.78 37.03 6.58
N LEU A 200 -5.58 36.32 5.47
CA LEU A 200 -4.96 36.83 4.25
C LEU A 200 -5.95 37.56 3.33
N GLN A 201 -7.07 38.05 3.86
CA GLN A 201 -8.02 38.82 3.05
C GLN A 201 -7.50 40.25 2.81
N PRO A 202 -7.66 40.80 1.59
CA PRO A 202 -7.40 42.22 1.36
C PRO A 202 -8.30 43.05 2.30
N PRO A 203 -7.78 44.15 2.89
CA PRO A 203 -8.54 44.96 3.83
C PRO A 203 -9.81 45.49 3.15
N PRO A 204 -10.94 45.60 3.88
CA PRO A 204 -12.16 46.15 3.32
C PRO A 204 -11.91 47.56 2.77
N PRO A 205 -12.57 47.96 1.67
CA PRO A 205 -12.40 49.29 1.10
C PRO A 205 -12.72 50.33 2.18
N ALA A 206 -11.80 51.26 2.40
CA ALA A 206 -12.01 52.36 3.34
C ALA A 206 -13.31 53.09 2.96
N ALA A 207 -14.26 53.15 3.91
CA ALA A 207 -15.48 53.90 3.73
C ALA A 207 -15.13 55.37 3.50
N LYS A 208 -15.61 55.95 2.39
CA LYS A 208 -15.43 57.38 2.11
C LYS A 208 -16.01 58.20 3.27
N PRO A 209 -15.31 59.24 3.74
CA PRO A 209 -15.83 60.09 4.81
C PRO A 209 -17.11 60.79 4.35
N ALA A 210 -18.14 60.75 5.19
CA ALA A 210 -19.38 61.47 4.96
C ALA A 210 -19.12 62.97 5.05
N SER A 211 -19.30 63.68 3.94
CA SER A 211 -19.27 65.14 3.89
C SER A 211 -20.47 65.69 4.67
N LYS A 212 -20.16 66.64 5.55
CA LYS A 212 -21.08 67.37 6.42
C LYS A 212 -21.75 68.52 5.67
#